data_AF-A0A2V8BDE3-F1
#
_entry.id   AF-A0A2V8BDE3-F1
#
_cell.length_a   1.000
_cell.length_b   1.000
_cell.length_c   1.000
_cell.angle_alpha   90.00
_cell.angle_beta   90.00
_cell.angle_gamma   90.00
#
_symmetry.space_group_name_H-M   'P 1'
#
loop_
_entity.id
_entity.type
_entity.pdbx_description
1 polymer ?
#
loop_
_entity_poly.entity_id
_entity_poly.type
_entity_poly.pdbx_seq_one_letter_code
_entity_poly.pdbx_strand_id
1 'polypeptide(L)'
;MGGTMLVGDPPRLKRRLVALLAAAAIGIVAVLPAGIAYLREREVVGERGRLEVMNGSATWHGYLAAPAANLMYGRLLARFVRPERQLFPGFLVVALAAFALWPPVSRVRLAYALGLLIALDISLGFNGVTFPYLYEYILPFRAVRIPARMGLFTAFSLAVLAGFGVTRLLEGLNSA
;
A
#
# COMPACT_ATOMS: atom_id res chain seq x y z
N MET A 1 17.64 -16.60 -27.31
CA MET A 1 16.84 -17.54 -26.51
C MET A 1 15.96 -16.75 -25.54
N GLY A 2 14.65 -16.99 -25.55
CA GLY A 2 13.75 -16.70 -24.42
C GLY A 2 13.05 -15.33 -24.40
N GLY A 3 12.28 -14.98 -25.44
CA GLY A 3 11.68 -13.64 -25.56
C GLY A 3 10.21 -13.53 -25.94
N THR A 4 9.38 -14.57 -25.94
CA THR A 4 7.93 -14.42 -26.27
C THR A 4 7.11 -15.62 -25.77
N MET A 5 6.89 -15.76 -24.45
CA MET A 5 6.00 -16.80 -23.94
C MET A 5 5.27 -16.36 -22.67
N LEU A 6 4.42 -15.33 -22.79
CA LEU A 6 3.48 -14.98 -21.72
C LEU A 6 2.06 -14.63 -22.20
N VAL A 7 1.74 -14.83 -23.48
CA VAL A 7 0.38 -14.57 -24.02
C VAL A 7 -0.35 -15.86 -24.47
N GLY A 8 0.33 -17.01 -24.53
CA GLY A 8 -0.13 -18.16 -25.30
C GLY A 8 -0.77 -19.35 -24.57
N ASP A 9 -1.18 -19.25 -23.30
CA ASP A 9 -1.88 -20.37 -22.62
C ASP A 9 -3.30 -19.94 -22.20
N PRO A 10 -4.30 -20.03 -23.10
CA PRO A 10 -5.69 -19.74 -22.77
C PRO A 10 -6.22 -20.43 -21.49
N PRO A 11 -5.87 -21.70 -21.17
CA PRO A 11 -6.33 -22.32 -19.93
C PRO A 11 -5.67 -21.72 -18.68
N ARG A 12 -4.41 -21.26 -18.75
CA ARG A 12 -3.74 -20.60 -17.62
C ARG A 12 -4.28 -19.20 -17.39
N LEU A 13 -4.58 -18.46 -18.45
CA LEU A 13 -5.22 -17.15 -18.35
C LEU A 13 -6.61 -17.28 -17.74
N LYS A 14 -7.44 -18.21 -18.23
CA LYS A 14 -8.77 -18.46 -17.67
C LYS A 14 -8.71 -18.82 -16.18
N ARG A 15 -7.79 -19.70 -15.78
CA ARG A 15 -7.60 -20.07 -14.36
C ARG A 15 -7.17 -18.88 -13.50
N ARG A 16 -6.28 -18.02 -14.01
CA ARG A 16 -5.88 -16.77 -13.31
C ARG A 16 -7.05 -15.79 -13.19
N LEU A 17 -7.83 -15.61 -14.24
CA LEU A 17 -9.03 -14.76 -14.22
C LEU A 17 -10.06 -15.29 -13.23
N VAL A 18 -10.32 -16.60 -13.22
CA VAL A 18 -11.22 -17.23 -12.25
C VAL A 18 -10.70 -17.03 -10.82
N ALA A 19 -9.39 -17.19 -10.58
CA ALA A 19 -8.81 -16.94 -9.26
C ALA A 19 -8.95 -15.47 -8.84
N LEU A 20 -8.72 -14.52 -9.76
CA LEU A 20 -8.90 -13.08 -9.50
C LEU A 20 -10.36 -12.73 -9.22
N LEU A 21 -11.30 -13.27 -10.00
CA LEU A 21 -12.73 -13.07 -9.79
C LEU A 21 -13.21 -13.68 -8.49
N ALA A 22 -12.72 -14.88 -8.13
CA ALA A 22 -13.03 -15.51 -6.85
C ALA A 22 -12.50 -14.69 -5.67
N ALA A 23 -11.25 -14.21 -5.76
CA ALA A 23 -10.68 -13.33 -4.74
C ALA A 23 -11.46 -12.01 -4.61
N ALA A 24 -11.87 -11.41 -5.74
CA ALA A 24 -12.70 -10.21 -5.76
C ALA A 24 -14.08 -10.47 -5.13
N ALA A 25 -14.72 -11.60 -5.47
CA ALA A 25 -16.01 -11.98 -4.90
C ALA A 25 -15.93 -12.19 -3.38
N ILE A 26 -14.91 -12.90 -2.90
CA ILE A 26 -14.66 -13.09 -1.47
C ILE A 26 -14.46 -11.74 -0.78
N GLY A 27 -13.67 -10.84 -1.37
CA GLY A 27 -13.46 -9.49 -0.85
C GLY A 27 -14.76 -8.67 -0.78
N ILE A 28 -15.59 -8.73 -1.82
CA ILE A 28 -16.90 -8.06 -1.83
C ILE A 28 -17.79 -8.62 -0.73
N VAL A 29 -17.93 -9.95 -0.63
CA VAL A 29 -18.77 -10.60 0.38
C VAL A 29 -18.31 -10.24 1.80
N ALA A 30 -17.00 -10.16 2.04
CA ALA A 30 -16.45 -9.78 3.33
C ALA A 30 -16.76 -8.31 3.71
N VAL A 31 -16.78 -7.39 2.73
CA VAL A 31 -17.00 -5.96 2.96
C VAL A 31 -18.48 -5.58 2.89
N LEU A 32 -19.32 -6.37 2.21
CA LEU A 32 -20.72 -6.07 1.93
C LEU A 32 -21.54 -5.73 3.19
N PRO A 33 -21.47 -6.49 4.30
CA PRO A 33 -22.26 -6.21 5.50
C PRO A 33 -21.93 -4.84 6.11
N ALA A 34 -20.63 -4.51 6.16
CA ALA A 34 -20.16 -3.21 6.63
C ALA A 34 -20.59 -2.08 5.69
N GLY A 35 -20.59 -2.33 4.38
CA GLY A 35 -21.09 -1.39 3.37
C GLY A 35 -22.59 -1.11 3.54
N ILE A 36 -23.40 -2.14 3.77
CA ILE A 36 -24.86 -2.00 3.99
C ILE A 36 -25.11 -1.18 5.26
N ALA A 37 -24.41 -1.49 6.36
CA ALA A 37 -24.52 -0.74 7.61
C ALA A 37 -24.15 0.74 7.41
N TYR A 38 -23.06 1.02 6.68
CA TYR A 38 -22.65 2.38 6.35
C TYR A 38 -23.71 3.13 5.54
N LEU A 39 -24.30 2.50 4.52
CA LEU A 39 -25.30 3.15 3.66
C LEU A 39 -26.59 3.49 4.40
N ARG A 40 -27.04 2.62 5.30
CA ARG A 40 -28.23 2.87 6.13
C ARG A 40 -28.04 4.04 7.09
N GLU A 41 -26.88 4.10 7.75
CA GLU A 41 -26.59 5.16 8.72
C GLU A 41 -26.21 6.49 8.05
N ARG A 42 -25.78 6.48 6.79
CA ARG A 42 -25.41 7.71 6.06
C ARG A 42 -26.58 8.68 5.90
N GLU A 43 -27.81 8.19 5.76
CA GLU A 43 -29.00 9.04 5.62
C GLU A 43 -29.37 9.74 6.95
N VAL A 44 -29.03 9.13 8.08
CA VAL A 44 -29.33 9.64 9.43
C VAL A 44 -28.21 10.55 9.95
N VAL A 45 -26.95 10.16 9.70
CA VAL A 45 -25.76 10.84 10.28
C VAL A 45 -25.12 11.83 9.30
N GLY A 46 -25.56 11.85 8.04
CA GLY A 46 -25.02 12.71 6.97
C GLY A 46 -23.68 12.23 6.41
N GLU A 47 -23.30 12.74 5.22
CA GLU A 47 -21.93 12.58 4.72
C GLU A 47 -20.98 13.41 5.58
N ARG A 48 -20.03 12.73 6.24
CA ARG A 48 -19.02 13.41 7.04
C ARG A 48 -18.11 14.26 6.14
N GLY A 49 -17.87 15.51 6.55
CA GLY A 49 -17.29 16.56 5.71
C GLY A 49 -15.87 16.24 5.21
N ARG A 50 -15.57 16.69 3.99
CA ARG A 50 -14.25 16.52 3.33
C ARG A 50 -13.07 16.93 4.23
N LEU A 51 -13.27 17.90 5.12
CA LEU A 51 -12.28 18.37 6.10
C LEU A 51 -11.81 17.28 7.08
N GLU A 52 -12.69 16.36 7.53
CA GLU A 52 -12.27 15.24 8.39
C GLU A 52 -11.34 14.27 7.64
N VAL A 53 -11.65 13.99 6.38
CA VAL A 53 -10.84 13.08 5.56
C VAL A 53 -9.50 13.72 5.17
N MET A 54 -9.47 15.03 4.93
CA MET A 54 -8.21 15.79 4.81
C MET A 54 -7.38 15.71 6.10
N ASN A 55 -8.01 15.78 7.27
CA ASN A 55 -7.35 15.59 8.56
C ASN A 55 -6.92 14.14 8.83
N GLY A 56 -7.52 13.14 8.18
CA GLY A 56 -7.07 11.75 8.23
C GLY A 56 -6.02 11.37 7.16
N SER A 57 -5.78 12.24 6.18
CA SER A 57 -4.88 11.96 5.04
C SER A 57 -3.40 11.94 5.47
N ALA A 58 -2.60 11.01 4.94
CA ALA A 58 -1.17 11.02 5.24
C ALA A 58 -0.51 12.25 4.62
N THR A 59 0.55 12.73 5.27
CA THR A 59 1.43 13.77 4.73
C THR A 59 2.82 13.17 4.55
N TRP A 60 3.62 13.71 3.64
CA TRP A 60 5.01 13.29 3.44
C TRP A 60 5.82 13.25 4.76
N HIS A 61 5.57 14.22 5.64
CA HIS A 61 6.16 14.28 6.99
C HIS A 61 5.78 13.09 7.89
N GLY A 62 4.59 12.49 7.70
CA GLY A 62 4.15 11.33 8.45
C GLY A 62 4.93 10.04 8.14
N TYR A 63 5.51 9.94 6.93
CA TYR A 63 6.43 8.84 6.58
C TYR A 63 7.82 9.03 7.19
N LEU A 64 8.15 10.23 7.63
CA LEU A 64 9.37 10.55 8.38
C LEU A 64 9.15 10.47 9.89
N ALA A 65 7.89 10.41 10.37
CA ALA A 65 7.57 10.36 11.78
C ALA A 65 7.69 8.93 12.34
N ALA A 66 8.82 8.60 12.97
CA ALA A 66 9.02 7.31 13.62
C ALA A 66 8.14 7.17 14.87
N PRO A 67 7.41 6.05 15.04
CA PRO A 67 6.72 5.76 16.30
C PRO A 67 7.68 5.80 17.49
N ALA A 68 7.22 6.30 18.64
CA ALA A 68 8.01 6.33 19.87
C ALA A 68 8.45 4.92 20.33
N ALA A 69 7.71 3.88 19.92
CA ALA A 69 8.05 2.47 20.13
C ALA A 69 9.26 1.98 19.33
N ASN A 70 9.73 2.73 18.33
CA ASN A 70 10.88 2.35 17.52
C ASN A 70 12.17 2.62 18.30
N LEU A 71 12.81 1.56 18.82
CA LEU A 71 13.98 1.67 19.72
C LEU A 71 15.17 2.40 19.08
N MET A 72 15.34 2.29 17.76
CA MET A 72 16.48 2.91 17.05
C MET A 72 16.21 4.36 16.63
N TYR A 73 15.01 4.65 16.11
CA TYR A 73 14.69 5.93 15.46
C TYR A 73 13.72 6.81 16.26
N GLY A 74 13.07 6.25 17.28
CA GLY A 74 12.02 6.91 18.05
C GLY A 74 12.50 8.16 18.80
N ARG A 75 13.74 8.17 19.32
CA ARG A 75 14.31 9.36 19.99
C ARG A 75 14.69 10.48 19.00
N LEU A 76 15.21 10.12 17.83
CA LEU A 76 15.68 11.08 16.81
C LEU A 76 14.54 11.74 16.05
N LEU A 77 13.46 11.00 15.78
CA LEU A 77 12.33 11.47 14.97
C LEU A 77 11.09 11.82 15.82
N ALA A 78 11.22 11.82 17.15
CA ALA A 78 10.18 12.25 18.10
C ALA A 78 9.59 13.63 17.76
N ARG A 79 10.43 14.55 17.25
CA ARG A 79 10.03 15.91 16.84
C ARG A 79 8.99 15.96 15.71
N PHE A 80 8.84 14.87 14.95
CA PHE A 80 7.87 14.76 13.84
C PHE A 80 6.63 13.95 14.21
N VAL A 81 6.58 13.41 15.44
CA VAL A 81 5.47 12.59 15.89
C VAL A 81 4.21 13.43 16.04
N ARG A 82 3.18 13.07 15.27
CA ARG A 82 1.80 13.53 15.50
C ARG A 82 0.93 12.34 15.88
N PRO A 83 -0.09 12.54 16.74
CA PRO A 83 -1.13 11.53 16.96
C PRO A 83 -1.68 11.09 15.59
N GLU A 84 -1.81 9.78 15.39
CA GLU A 84 -2.50 9.16 14.24
C GLU A 84 -1.77 9.12 12.88
N ARG A 85 -0.50 9.58 12.77
CA ARG A 85 0.23 9.63 11.48
C ARG A 85 1.71 9.19 11.56
N GLN A 86 1.97 8.06 12.23
CA GLN A 86 3.32 7.49 12.36
C GLN A 86 3.52 6.35 11.35
N LEU A 87 3.89 6.69 10.11
CA LEU A 87 3.97 5.75 8.98
C LEU A 87 5.40 5.34 8.61
N PHE A 88 6.35 5.57 9.52
CA PHE A 88 7.77 5.35 9.25
C PHE A 88 8.08 3.87 8.94
N PRO A 89 8.51 3.56 7.72
CA PRO A 89 8.76 2.17 7.31
C PRO A 89 10.13 1.64 7.75
N GLY A 90 11.04 2.51 8.20
CA GLY A 90 12.42 2.18 8.55
C GLY A 90 13.41 2.38 7.40
N PHE A 91 14.50 3.11 7.63
CA PHE A 91 15.53 3.38 6.61
C PHE A 91 16.17 2.10 6.07
N LEU A 92 16.39 1.10 6.92
CA LEU A 92 16.97 -0.19 6.50
C LEU A 92 16.07 -0.92 5.50
N VAL A 93 14.75 -0.92 5.74
CA VAL A 93 13.77 -1.55 4.86
C VAL A 93 13.74 -0.83 3.50
N VAL A 94 13.79 0.51 3.51
CA VAL A 94 13.86 1.31 2.28
C VAL A 94 15.16 1.03 1.51
N ALA A 95 16.31 0.97 2.20
CA ALA A 95 17.59 0.67 1.57
C ALA A 95 17.62 -0.73 0.95
N LEU A 96 17.11 -1.75 1.65
CA LEU A 96 17.00 -3.11 1.13
C LEU A 96 16.02 -3.20 -0.04
N ALA A 97 14.89 -2.49 0.02
CA ALA A 97 13.94 -2.42 -1.10
C ALA A 97 14.57 -1.75 -2.33
N ALA A 98 15.34 -0.68 -2.14
CA ALA A 98 16.09 -0.03 -3.22
C ALA A 98 17.15 -0.99 -3.82
N PHE A 99 17.86 -1.74 -2.96
CA PHE A 99 18.83 -2.74 -3.41
C PHE A 99 18.17 -3.89 -4.19
N ALA A 100 16.96 -4.30 -3.80
CA ALA A 100 16.18 -5.29 -4.54
C ALA A 100 15.79 -4.83 -5.95
N LEU A 101 15.60 -3.52 -6.13
CA LEU A 101 15.28 -2.87 -7.41
C LEU A 101 16.51 -2.47 -8.22
N TRP A 102 17.73 -2.74 -7.72
CA TRP A 102 18.93 -2.57 -8.51
C TRP A 102 18.99 -3.60 -9.66
N PRO A 103 19.30 -3.20 -10.91
CA PRO A 103 19.34 -4.12 -12.04
C PRO A 103 20.24 -5.36 -11.79
N PRO A 104 19.88 -6.55 -12.29
CA PRO A 104 18.67 -6.88 -13.06
C PRO A 104 17.40 -7.02 -12.19
N VAL A 105 16.28 -6.47 -12.68
CA VAL A 105 14.98 -6.47 -11.97
C VAL A 105 14.03 -7.47 -12.63
N SER A 106 13.37 -8.32 -11.83
CA SER A 106 12.36 -9.25 -12.33
C SER A 106 10.98 -8.60 -12.47
N ARG A 107 10.11 -9.15 -13.34
CA ARG A 107 8.73 -8.67 -13.51
C ARG A 107 7.94 -8.65 -12.19
N VAL A 108 8.24 -9.58 -11.29
CA VAL A 108 7.60 -9.67 -9.96
C VAL A 108 8.02 -8.48 -9.09
N ARG A 109 9.32 -8.16 -9.03
CA ARG A 109 9.81 -7.00 -8.26
C ARG A 109 9.24 -5.69 -8.81
N LEU A 110 9.12 -5.59 -10.14
CA LEU A 110 8.53 -4.43 -10.79
C LEU A 110 7.03 -4.29 -10.47
N ALA A 111 6.29 -5.40 -10.43
CA ALA A 111 4.88 -5.40 -10.00
C ALA A 111 4.72 -4.94 -8.54
N TYR A 112 5.58 -5.40 -7.62
CA TYR A 112 5.57 -4.92 -6.23
C TYR A 112 6.01 -3.46 -6.10
N ALA A 113 6.94 -2.98 -6.93
CA ALA A 113 7.31 -1.56 -6.97
C ALA A 113 6.15 -0.68 -7.45
N LEU A 114 5.43 -1.11 -8.49
CA LEU A 114 4.23 -0.40 -8.94
C LEU A 114 3.13 -0.42 -7.88
N GLY A 115 2.89 -1.58 -7.26
CA GLY A 115 1.93 -1.71 -6.16
C GLY A 115 2.29 -0.81 -4.97
N LEU A 116 3.59 -0.71 -4.64
CA LEU A 116 4.10 0.20 -3.63
C LEU A 116 3.78 1.67 -3.96
N LEU A 117 4.06 2.11 -5.19
CA LEU A 117 3.81 3.49 -5.62
C LEU A 117 2.32 3.84 -5.59
N ILE A 118 1.46 2.93 -6.05
CA ILE A 118 0.01 3.11 -6.01
C ILE A 118 -0.48 3.16 -4.56
N ALA A 119 -0.01 2.25 -3.70
CA ALA A 119 -0.38 2.24 -2.29
C ALA A 119 0.09 3.49 -1.55
N LEU A 120 1.28 4.01 -1.88
CA LEU A 120 1.81 5.27 -1.35
C LEU A 120 0.91 6.44 -1.73
N ASP A 121 0.57 6.56 -3.02
CA ASP A 121 -0.27 7.65 -3.52
C ASP A 121 -1.69 7.62 -2.94
N ILE A 122 -2.27 6.42 -2.79
CA ILE A 122 -3.58 6.25 -2.13
C ILE A 122 -3.50 6.61 -0.63
N SER A 123 -2.41 6.25 0.05
CA SER A 123 -2.20 6.55 1.48
C SER A 123 -2.06 8.06 1.75
N LEU A 124 -1.51 8.82 0.81
CA LEU A 124 -1.46 10.29 0.86
C LEU A 124 -2.86 10.93 0.87
N GLY A 125 -3.92 10.18 0.54
CA GLY A 125 -5.29 10.68 0.61
C GLY A 125 -5.47 11.90 -0.29
N PHE A 126 -6.08 12.96 0.24
CA PHE A 126 -6.25 14.22 -0.50
C PHE A 126 -4.95 14.98 -0.82
N ASN A 127 -3.79 14.54 -0.30
CA ASN A 127 -2.48 15.09 -0.69
C ASN A 127 -1.84 14.35 -1.87
N GLY A 128 -2.44 13.25 -2.32
CA GLY A 128 -2.03 12.47 -3.50
C GLY A 128 -2.94 12.71 -4.70
N VAL A 129 -2.67 12.01 -5.80
CA VAL A 129 -3.41 12.22 -7.07
C VAL A 129 -4.58 11.25 -7.20
N THR A 130 -4.43 9.99 -6.81
CA THR A 130 -5.41 8.92 -7.10
C THR A 130 -6.60 8.93 -6.16
N PHE A 131 -6.38 9.24 -4.87
CA PHE A 131 -7.44 9.19 -3.86
C PHE A 131 -8.57 10.23 -4.06
N PRO A 132 -8.31 11.49 -4.46
CA PRO A 132 -9.38 12.44 -4.80
C PRO A 132 -10.35 11.91 -5.87
N TYR A 133 -9.82 11.32 -6.95
CA TYR A 133 -10.65 10.71 -8.00
C TYR A 133 -11.45 9.52 -7.46
N LEU A 134 -10.82 8.63 -6.68
CA LEU A 134 -11.52 7.50 -6.06
C LEU A 134 -12.63 7.95 -5.11
N TYR A 135 -12.40 9.03 -4.35
CA TYR A 135 -13.38 9.61 -3.44
C TYR A 135 -14.60 10.18 -4.19
N GLU A 136 -14.38 10.78 -5.37
CA GLU A 136 -15.47 11.34 -6.18
C GLU A 136 -16.30 10.25 -6.85
N TYR A 137 -15.69 9.21 -7.40
CA TYR A 137 -16.41 8.20 -8.20
C TYR A 137 -16.84 6.95 -7.42
N ILE A 138 -16.15 6.57 -6.34
CA ILE A 138 -16.34 5.28 -5.66
C ILE A 138 -16.84 5.48 -4.23
N LEU A 139 -18.11 5.15 -4.01
CA LEU A 139 -18.82 5.37 -2.74
C LEU A 139 -18.13 4.76 -1.50
N PRO A 140 -17.54 3.54 -1.55
CA PRO A 140 -16.74 3.00 -0.45
C PRO A 140 -15.58 3.90 0.02
N PHE A 141 -14.92 4.65 -0.87
CA PHE A 141 -13.80 5.51 -0.50
C PHE A 141 -14.26 6.75 0.29
N ARG A 142 -15.54 7.13 0.17
CA ARG A 142 -16.14 8.19 0.98
C ARG A 142 -16.33 7.79 2.45
N ALA A 143 -16.38 6.49 2.73
CA ALA A 143 -16.47 5.97 4.10
C ALA A 143 -15.12 5.97 4.84
N VAL A 144 -14.01 6.11 4.11
CA VAL A 144 -12.66 6.01 4.67
C VAL A 144 -12.28 7.31 5.40
N ARG A 145 -12.30 7.27 6.73
CA ARG A 145 -11.95 8.44 7.57
C ARG A 145 -10.45 8.73 7.65
N ILE A 146 -9.63 7.69 7.60
CA ILE A 146 -8.17 7.80 7.80
C ILE A 146 -7.47 7.13 6.60
N PRO A 147 -7.31 7.85 5.48
CA PRO A 147 -6.55 7.36 4.33
C PRO A 147 -5.15 6.88 4.68
N ALA A 148 -4.53 7.45 5.73
CA ALA A 148 -3.22 7.04 6.23
C ALA A 148 -3.13 5.54 6.58
N ARG A 149 -4.25 4.85 6.90
CA ARG A 149 -4.24 3.41 7.16
C ARG A 149 -3.91 2.57 5.92
N MET A 150 -4.11 3.10 4.72
CA MET A 150 -3.67 2.45 3.47
C MET A 150 -2.14 2.37 3.38
N GLY A 151 -1.41 3.13 4.20
CA GLY A 151 0.03 2.97 4.39
C GLY A 151 0.46 1.58 4.86
N LEU A 152 -0.46 0.75 5.37
CA LEU A 152 -0.18 -0.66 5.64
C LEU A 152 0.22 -1.42 4.36
N PHE A 153 -0.43 -1.15 3.22
CA PHE A 153 -0.10 -1.77 1.94
C PHE A 153 1.24 -1.27 1.39
N THR A 154 1.58 -0.01 1.69
CA THR A 154 2.92 0.53 1.43
C THR A 154 3.96 -0.25 2.23
N ALA A 155 3.76 -0.39 3.54
CA ALA A 155 4.68 -1.11 4.42
C ALA A 155 4.82 -2.59 4.02
N PHE A 156 3.72 -3.24 3.65
CA PHE A 156 3.72 -4.61 3.14
C PHE A 156 4.56 -4.76 1.87
N SER A 157 4.34 -3.88 0.89
CA SER A 157 5.08 -3.93 -0.38
C SER A 157 6.57 -3.65 -0.17
N LEU A 158 6.92 -2.71 0.72
CA LEU A 158 8.30 -2.46 1.14
C LEU A 158 8.93 -3.67 1.83
N ALA A 159 8.20 -4.36 2.71
CA ALA A 159 8.71 -5.55 3.40
C ALA A 159 9.02 -6.69 2.40
N VAL A 160 8.14 -6.91 1.42
CA VAL A 160 8.37 -7.91 0.36
C VAL A 160 9.59 -7.55 -0.48
N LEU A 161 9.72 -6.28 -0.90
CA LEU A 161 10.90 -5.81 -1.64
C LEU A 161 12.18 -5.91 -0.82
N ALA A 162 12.14 -5.57 0.47
CA ALA A 162 13.29 -5.72 1.36
C ALA A 162 13.71 -7.19 1.51
N GLY A 163 12.75 -8.13 1.57
CA GLY A 163 13.04 -9.56 1.54
C GLY A 163 13.82 -9.98 0.30
N PHE A 164 13.41 -9.52 -0.90
CA PHE A 164 14.18 -9.74 -2.12
C PHE A 164 15.59 -9.11 -2.09
N GLY A 165 15.74 -7.97 -1.40
CA GLY A 165 17.03 -7.31 -1.20
C GLY A 165 17.99 -8.15 -0.35
N VAL A 166 17.48 -8.76 0.73
CA VAL A 166 18.25 -9.66 1.59
C VAL A 166 18.68 -10.92 0.82
N THR A 167 17.78 -11.54 0.06
CA THR A 167 18.13 -12.72 -0.76
C THR A 167 19.26 -12.40 -1.72
N ARG A 168 19.19 -11.26 -2.42
CA ARG A 168 20.25 -10.82 -3.33
C ARG A 168 21.59 -10.59 -2.61
N LEU A 169 21.56 -10.04 -1.39
CA LEU A 169 22.77 -9.81 -0.60
C LEU A 169 23.44 -11.14 -0.22
N LEU A 170 22.65 -12.12 0.23
CA LEU A 170 23.14 -13.45 0.60
C LEU A 170 23.69 -14.23 -0.60
N GLU A 171 23.03 -14.15 -1.76
CA GLU A 171 23.53 -14.73 -3.01
C GLU A 171 24.88 -14.13 -3.41
N GLY A 172 25.04 -12.81 -3.25
CA GLY A 172 26.29 -12.11 -3.53
C GLY A 172 27.44 -12.53 -2.61
N LEU A 173 27.16 -12.71 -1.31
CA LEU A 173 28.16 -13.16 -0.32
C LEU A 173 28.60 -14.62 -0.55
N ASN A 174 27.70 -15.49 -1.00
CA ASN A 174 28.02 -16.88 -1.31
C ASN A 174 28.78 -17.05 -2.64
N SER A 175 28.82 -16.01 -3.48
CA SER A 175 29.47 -16.04 -4.80
C SER A 175 30.87 -15.40 -4.80
N ALA A 176 31.31 -14.86 -3.67
CA ALA A 176 32.61 -14.21 -3.45
C ALA A 176 33.55 -15.13 -2.67
#